data_AF-A0A923YP75-F1
#
_entry.id   AF-A0A923YP75-F1
#
_cell.length_a   1.000
_cell.length_b   1.000
_cell.length_c   1.000
_cell.angle_alpha   90.00
_cell.angle_beta   90.00
_cell.angle_gamma   90.00
#
_symmetry.space_group_name_H-M   'P 1'
#
loop_
_entity.id
_entity.type
_entity.pdbx_description
1 polymer ?
#
loop_
_entity_poly.entity_id
_entity_poly.type
_entity_poly.pdbx_seq_one_letter_code
_entity_poly.pdbx_strand_id
1 'polypeptide(L)'
;ELSDKNANKNTIVVKIGGKNAKKYHYFLVITSMILMLVFAYLKKFNFDQYLFVVAYFPLTSHLITVYKNKEPRALDPELKKLAITTFLLSILLSLALIFFISDVFVYLIE
;
A
#
# COMPACT_ATOMS: atom_id res chain seq x y z
N GLU A 1 -19.51 -4.99 -6.10
CA GLU A 1 -20.06 -5.71 -7.27
C GLU A 1 -21.55 -5.45 -7.45
N LEU A 2 -22.44 -6.07 -6.67
CA LEU A 2 -23.89 -5.94 -6.89
C LEU A 2 -24.39 -4.49 -6.81
N SER A 3 -23.91 -3.72 -5.83
CA SER A 3 -24.22 -2.29 -5.70
C SER A 3 -23.80 -1.50 -6.95
N ASP A 4 -22.56 -1.68 -7.41
CA ASP A 4 -22.04 -1.03 -8.62
C ASP A 4 -22.78 -1.46 -9.89
N LYS A 5 -23.12 -2.75 -10.00
CA LYS A 5 -23.88 -3.30 -11.12
C LYS A 5 -25.29 -2.71 -11.18
N ASN A 6 -25.98 -2.62 -10.05
CA ASN A 6 -27.31 -2.01 -9.95
C ASN A 6 -27.27 -0.50 -10.25
N ALA A 7 -26.15 0.16 -9.97
CA ALA A 7 -25.90 1.55 -10.32
C ALA A 7 -25.37 1.75 -11.75
N ASN A 8 -25.40 0.72 -12.61
CA ASN A 8 -24.89 0.75 -13.99
C ASN A 8 -23.44 1.22 -14.12
N LYS A 9 -22.58 0.94 -13.12
CA LYS A 9 -21.16 1.31 -13.15
C LYS A 9 -20.33 0.26 -13.88
N ASN A 10 -19.42 0.74 -14.73
CA ASN A 10 -18.47 -0.08 -15.49
C ASN A 10 -17.15 -0.33 -14.74
N THR A 11 -17.20 -0.92 -13.53
CA THR A 11 -15.99 -1.17 -12.72
C THR A 11 -15.32 -2.50 -13.06
N ILE A 12 -14.01 -2.63 -12.79
CA ILE A 12 -13.29 -3.91 -12.93
C ILE A 12 -14.01 -5.01 -12.13
N VAL A 13 -14.45 -4.69 -10.91
CA VAL A 13 -15.17 -5.62 -10.03
C VAL A 13 -16.45 -6.17 -10.69
N VAL A 14 -17.19 -5.33 -11.42
CA VAL A 14 -18.38 -5.76 -12.19
C VAL A 14 -18.00 -6.64 -13.38
N LYS A 15 -16.88 -6.34 -14.07
CA LYS A 15 -16.44 -7.09 -15.26
C LYS A 15 -15.89 -8.47 -14.95
N ILE A 16 -15.09 -8.61 -13.88
CA ILE A 16 -14.37 -9.87 -13.58
C ILE A 16 -14.92 -10.63 -12.36
N GLY A 17 -15.88 -10.03 -11.65
CA GLY A 17 -16.48 -10.56 -10.42
C GLY A 17 -15.60 -10.36 -9.18
N GLY A 18 -16.22 -10.33 -8.01
CA GLY A 18 -15.56 -10.02 -6.72
C GLY A 18 -14.41 -10.97 -6.37
N LYS A 19 -14.51 -12.25 -6.71
CA LYS A 19 -13.45 -13.24 -6.44
C LYS A 19 -12.17 -12.92 -7.23
N ASN A 20 -12.30 -12.62 -8.52
CA ASN A 20 -11.14 -12.27 -9.35
C ASN A 20 -10.65 -10.86 -9.06
N ALA A 21 -11.55 -9.94 -8.70
CA ALA A 21 -11.17 -8.61 -8.24
C ALA A 21 -10.28 -8.64 -6.99
N LYS A 22 -10.56 -9.54 -6.03
CA LYS A 22 -9.65 -9.76 -4.90
C LYS A 22 -8.28 -10.22 -5.38
N LYS A 23 -8.19 -11.24 -6.25
CA LYS A 23 -6.90 -11.72 -6.78
C LYS A 23 -6.12 -10.60 -7.46
N TYR A 24 -6.81 -9.80 -8.27
CA TYR A 24 -6.24 -8.62 -8.93
C TYR A 24 -5.71 -7.59 -7.93
N HIS A 25 -6.47 -7.33 -6.86
CA HIS A 25 -6.03 -6.46 -5.75
C HIS A 25 -4.74 -6.96 -5.09
N TYR A 26 -4.67 -8.25 -4.74
CA TYR A 26 -3.44 -8.85 -4.20
C TYR A 26 -2.26 -8.67 -5.13
N PHE A 27 -2.47 -8.95 -6.42
CA PHE A 27 -1.42 -8.80 -7.41
C PHE A 27 -0.88 -7.37 -7.43
N LEU A 28 -1.76 -6.36 -7.44
CA LEU A 28 -1.33 -4.95 -7.44
C LEU A 28 -0.55 -4.57 -6.18
N VAL A 29 -1.05 -4.91 -4.99
CA VAL A 29 -0.44 -4.50 -3.71
C VAL A 29 0.87 -5.24 -3.46
N ILE A 30 0.92 -6.56 -3.68
CA ILE A 30 2.14 -7.34 -3.46
C ILE A 30 3.21 -6.93 -4.47
N THR A 31 2.84 -6.74 -5.74
CA THR A 31 3.80 -6.30 -6.77
C THR A 31 4.35 -4.91 -6.44
N SER A 32 3.52 -3.97 -5.97
CA SER A 32 4.02 -2.64 -5.60
C SER A 32 4.98 -2.69 -4.41
N MET A 33 4.72 -3.53 -3.41
CA MET A 33 5.64 -3.77 -2.28
C MET A 33 6.98 -4.34 -2.76
N ILE A 34 6.97 -5.33 -3.65
CA ILE A 34 8.21 -5.91 -4.20
C ILE A 34 8.97 -4.85 -5.02
N LEU A 35 8.29 -4.15 -5.93
CA LEU A 35 8.92 -3.15 -6.80
C LEU A 35 9.53 -1.99 -6.01
N MET A 36 8.93 -1.59 -4.90
CA MET A 36 9.48 -0.57 -3.99
C MET A 36 10.78 -1.02 -3.32
N LEU A 37 10.86 -2.28 -2.88
CA LEU A 37 12.11 -2.84 -2.34
C LEU A 37 13.19 -2.95 -3.42
N VAL A 38 12.82 -3.39 -4.62
CA VAL A 38 13.72 -3.43 -5.78
C VAL A 38 14.23 -2.03 -6.11
N PHE A 39 13.36 -1.02 -6.12
CA PHE A 39 13.73 0.37 -6.34
C PHE A 39 14.76 0.86 -5.30
N ALA A 40 14.49 0.65 -4.00
CA ALA A 40 15.41 1.05 -2.93
C ALA A 40 16.78 0.35 -3.04
N TYR A 41 16.78 -0.94 -3.37
CA TYR A 41 18.00 -1.71 -3.62
C TYR A 41 18.80 -1.15 -4.81
N LEU A 42 18.13 -0.90 -5.95
CA LEU A 42 18.78 -0.31 -7.14
C LEU A 42 19.31 1.10 -6.89
N LYS A 43 18.66 1.86 -6.00
CA LYS A 43 19.12 3.19 -5.56
C LYS A 43 20.17 3.15 -4.46
N LYS A 44 20.59 1.96 -4.01
CA LYS A 44 21.59 1.76 -2.94
C LYS A 44 21.24 2.55 -1.67
N PHE A 45 19.99 2.46 -1.25
CA PHE A 45 19.53 3.11 -0.02
C PHE A 45 20.36 2.63 1.18
N ASN A 46 20.68 3.57 2.06
CA ASN A 46 21.21 3.30 3.39
C ASN A 46 20.11 2.73 4.30
N PHE A 47 20.50 2.13 5.43
CA PHE A 47 19.57 1.44 6.33
C PHE A 47 18.43 2.34 6.83
N ASP A 48 18.72 3.60 7.17
CA ASP A 48 17.73 4.60 7.60
C ASP A 48 16.71 4.93 6.51
N GLN A 49 17.12 4.93 5.24
CA GLN A 49 16.24 5.18 4.10
C GLN A 49 15.22 4.06 3.86
N TYR A 50 15.39 2.87 4.46
CA TYR A 50 14.39 1.80 4.45
C TYR A 50 13.23 2.03 5.42
N LEU A 51 13.16 3.18 6.13
CA LEU A 51 12.06 3.52 7.04
C LEU A 51 10.67 3.41 6.40
N PHE A 52 10.55 3.62 5.08
CA PHE A 52 9.28 3.44 4.35
C PHE A 52 8.68 2.03 4.48
N VAL A 53 9.49 1.02 4.77
CA VAL A 53 9.04 -0.37 4.97
C VAL A 53 8.10 -0.49 6.17
N VAL A 54 8.11 0.46 7.12
CA VAL A 54 7.15 0.50 8.23
C VAL A 54 5.70 0.55 7.72
N ALA A 55 5.44 1.21 6.57
CA ALA A 55 4.11 1.24 5.97
C ALA A 55 3.63 -0.14 5.45
N TYR A 56 4.52 -1.15 5.38
CA TYR A 56 4.14 -2.50 4.96
C TYR A 56 3.37 -3.25 6.03
N PHE A 57 3.53 -2.86 7.31
CA PHE A 57 2.77 -3.45 8.40
C PHE A 57 1.25 -3.23 8.23
N PRO A 58 0.76 -1.98 8.10
CA PRO A 58 -0.67 -1.75 7.82
C PRO A 58 -1.12 -2.28 6.46
N LEU A 59 -0.26 -2.29 5.41
CA LEU A 59 -0.60 -2.92 4.12
C LEU A 59 -0.83 -4.44 4.27
N THR A 60 0.04 -5.12 5.01
CA THR A 60 -0.08 -6.56 5.23
C THR A 60 -1.33 -6.88 6.05
N SER A 61 -1.61 -6.08 7.08
CA SER A 61 -2.85 -6.19 7.87
C SER A 61 -4.10 -5.98 7.02
N HIS A 62 -4.07 -4.99 6.12
CA HIS A 62 -5.13 -4.76 5.12
C HIS A 62 -5.34 -5.99 4.23
N LEU A 63 -4.27 -6.55 3.67
CA LEU A 63 -4.35 -7.76 2.86
C LEU A 63 -4.94 -8.94 3.65
N ILE A 64 -4.48 -9.21 4.87
CA ILE A 64 -5.04 -10.27 5.71
C ILE A 64 -6.55 -10.06 5.94
N THR A 65 -6.98 -8.82 6.17
CA THR A 65 -8.39 -8.48 6.36
C THR A 65 -9.21 -8.74 5.09
N VAL A 66 -8.71 -8.33 3.92
CA VAL A 66 -9.34 -8.58 2.62
C VAL A 66 -9.46 -10.09 2.34
N TYR A 67 -8.47 -10.89 2.74
CA TYR A 67 -8.46 -12.35 2.58
C TYR A 67 -9.60 -13.00 3.36
N LYS A 68 -9.65 -12.71 4.66
CA LYS A 68 -10.60 -13.31 5.60
C LYS A 68 -12.03 -12.84 5.38
N ASN A 69 -12.19 -11.66 4.80
CA ASN A 69 -13.51 -11.08 4.61
C ASN A 69 -14.38 -11.87 3.62
N LYS A 70 -15.60 -12.21 4.03
CA LYS A 70 -16.61 -12.86 3.17
C LYS A 70 -17.71 -11.89 2.71
N GLU A 71 -17.89 -10.79 3.43
CA GLU A 71 -18.97 -9.83 3.16
C GLU A 71 -18.45 -8.60 2.40
N PRO A 72 -18.87 -8.34 1.14
CA PRO A 72 -18.30 -7.27 0.34
C PRO A 72 -18.38 -5.86 0.98
N ARG A 73 -19.45 -5.56 1.72
CA ARG A 73 -19.65 -4.26 2.39
C ARG A 73 -18.65 -4.01 3.51
N ALA A 74 -18.17 -5.05 4.17
CA ALA A 74 -17.15 -4.94 5.21
C ALA A 74 -15.77 -4.53 4.65
N LEU A 75 -15.61 -4.40 3.33
CA LEU A 75 -14.39 -3.86 2.71
C LEU A 75 -14.38 -2.33 2.60
N ASP A 76 -15.51 -1.64 2.80
CA ASP A 76 -15.57 -0.19 2.65
C ASP A 76 -14.60 0.55 3.60
N PRO A 77 -14.44 0.15 4.87
CA PRO A 77 -13.43 0.74 5.76
C PRO A 77 -11.99 0.47 5.30
N GLU A 78 -11.74 -0.66 4.64
CA GLU A 78 -10.41 -1.05 4.15
C GLU A 78 -9.92 -0.15 3.03
N LEU A 79 -10.83 0.45 2.24
CA LEU A 79 -10.47 1.45 1.22
C LEU A 79 -9.80 2.69 1.83
N LYS A 80 -10.34 3.19 2.95
CA LYS A 80 -9.77 4.34 3.66
C LYS A 80 -8.40 4.00 4.27
N LYS A 81 -8.27 2.82 4.88
CA LYS A 81 -7.00 2.35 5.46
C LYS A 81 -5.91 2.23 4.40
N LEU A 82 -6.25 1.66 3.24
CA LEU A 82 -5.32 1.54 2.12
C LEU A 82 -4.86 2.91 1.65
N ALA A 83 -5.78 3.85 1.41
CA ALA A 83 -5.45 5.20 0.95
C ALA A 83 -4.51 5.94 1.92
N ILE A 84 -4.82 5.92 3.22
CA ILE A 84 -3.98 6.54 4.27
C ILE A 84 -2.61 5.87 4.32
N THR A 85 -2.56 4.54 4.20
CA THR A 85 -1.29 3.80 4.23
C THR A 85 -0.44 4.12 3.01
N THR A 86 -1.03 4.21 1.81
CA THR A 86 -0.30 4.61 0.60
C THR A 86 0.18 6.06 0.68
N PHE A 87 -0.59 6.95 1.29
CA PHE A 87 -0.18 8.33 1.52
C PHE A 87 1.01 8.40 2.50
N LEU A 88 0.95 7.66 3.60
CA LEU A 88 2.08 7.53 4.54
C LEU A 88 3.32 6.97 3.84
N LEU A 89 3.17 5.93 3.02
CA LEU A 89 4.27 5.37 2.23
C LEU A 89 4.93 6.42 1.34
N SER A 90 4.13 7.25 0.63
CA SER A 90 4.64 8.33 -0.21
C SER A 90 5.43 9.37 0.59
N ILE A 91 4.95 9.76 1.77
CA ILE A 91 5.67 10.69 2.66
C ILE A 91 7.00 10.08 3.11
N LEU A 92 6.98 8.84 3.63
CA LEU A 92 8.19 8.18 4.12
C LEU A 92 9.22 7.98 3.00
N LEU A 93 8.77 7.62 1.79
CA LEU A 93 9.67 7.52 0.64
C LEU A 93 10.25 8.87 0.26
N SER A 94 9.45 9.94 0.28
CA SER A 94 9.94 11.29 -0.01
C SER A 94 11.01 11.74 0.99
N LEU A 95 10.82 11.45 2.28
CA LEU A 95 11.80 11.75 3.33
C LEU A 95 13.08 10.92 3.16
N ALA A 96 12.94 9.63 2.80
CA ALA A 96 14.07 8.76 2.51
C ALA A 96 14.93 9.30 1.34
N LEU A 97 14.29 9.80 0.27
CA LEU A 97 14.98 10.30 -0.92
C LEU A 97 15.83 11.55 -0.67
N ILE A 98 15.50 12.36 0.33
CA ILE A 98 16.24 13.58 0.68
C ILE A 98 17.21 13.38 1.85
N PHE A 99 17.50 12.14 2.25
CA PHE A 99 18.40 11.81 3.38
C PHE A 99 18.00 12.43 4.73
N PHE A 100 16.72 12.80 4.89
CA PHE A 100 16.23 13.60 6.01
C PHE A 100 16.63 13.07 7.39
N ILE A 101 16.53 11.75 7.62
CA ILE A 101 16.81 11.16 8.93
C ILE A 101 18.29 11.24 9.29
N SER A 102 19.16 10.89 8.34
CA SER A 102 20.60 11.01 8.50
C SER A 102 21.01 12.47 8.76
N ASP A 103 20.45 13.41 8.00
CA ASP A 103 20.76 14.85 8.15
C ASP A 103 20.34 15.38 9.53
N VAL A 104 19.14 15.04 10.00
CA VAL A 104 18.65 15.42 11.34
C VAL A 104 19.53 14.80 12.43
N PHE A 105 19.97 13.55 12.27
CA PHE A 105 20.81 12.89 13.25
C PHE A 105 22.18 13.56 13.41
N VAL A 106 22.82 13.94 12.28
CA VAL A 106 24.09 14.69 12.31
C VAL A 106 23.90 16.03 13.00
N TYR A 107 22.85 16.79 12.64
CA TYR A 107 22.56 18.09 13.25
C TYR A 107 22.33 18.03 14.76
N LEU A 108 21.82 16.92 15.30
CA LEU A 108 21.56 16.78 16.74
C LEU A 108 22.80 16.40 17.56
N ILE A 109 23.86 15.92 16.91
CA ILE A 109 25.11 15.48 17.57
C ILE A 109 26.20 16.55 17.54
N GLU A 110 26.17 17.43 16.53
CA GLU A 110 27.00 18.63 16.44
C GLU A 110 26.49 19.76 17.37
#